data_AF-A0A8C6AI72-F1
#
_entry.id   AF-A0A8C6AI72-F1
#
_cell.length_a   1.000
_cell.length_b   1.000
_cell.length_c   1.000
_cell.angle_alpha   90.00
_cell.angle_beta   90.00
_cell.angle_gamma   90.00
#
_symmetry.space_group_name_H-M   'P 1'
#
loop_
_entity.id
_entity.type
_entity.pdbx_description
1 polymer ?
#
loop_
_entity_poly.entity_id
_entity_poly.type
_entity_poly.pdbx_seq_one_letter_code
_entity_poly.pdbx_strand_id
1 'polypeptide(L)'
;MCPPRTLLLVATLVLLHHLDHFSLARSLPATTAGPGMFQCLNHSQNLLRAVSNTLEKARQTLEFYSCTSEEIDHEDITKDRTSTVEACLPLELATNESCLASRETSLITNGSCLASRRSSFMTTLCLSSIYEDLRMYHMEFQAMNAKLLMDPKRQIFVDQNMLAAVAELMQALNSHSKIVSQKPSLGELDFYKTKVKLCILLHAFRIRVVTIDRMMSYLSSS
;
A
#
# COMPACT_ATOMS: atom_id res chain seq x y z
N MET A 1 69.79 -0.96 6.97
CA MET A 1 68.74 -1.65 7.74
C MET A 1 67.57 -0.70 7.88
N CYS A 2 66.53 -0.87 7.04
CA CYS A 2 65.37 0.03 6.96
C CYS A 2 64.42 -0.20 8.15
N PRO A 3 63.75 0.84 8.68
CA PRO A 3 62.88 0.70 9.83
C PRO A 3 61.55 0.04 9.43
N PRO A 4 60.88 -0.68 10.35
CA PRO A 4 59.63 -1.38 10.07
C PRO A 4 58.46 -0.40 10.17
N ARG A 5 58.45 0.66 9.34
CA ARG A 5 57.32 1.62 9.30
C ARG A 5 56.15 1.09 8.47
N THR A 6 56.41 0.20 7.51
CA THR A 6 55.40 -0.35 6.60
C THR A 6 54.51 -1.41 7.28
N LEU A 7 55.04 -2.18 8.22
CA LEU A 7 54.29 -3.21 8.95
C LEU A 7 53.26 -2.60 9.93
N LEU A 8 53.58 -1.46 10.54
CA LEU A 8 52.68 -0.73 11.44
C LEU A 8 51.47 -0.14 10.70
N LEU A 9 51.67 0.38 9.48
CA LEU A 9 50.60 0.94 8.65
C LEU A 9 49.60 -0.11 8.16
N VAL A 10 50.08 -1.30 7.81
CA VAL A 10 49.21 -2.41 7.37
C VAL A 10 48.38 -2.96 8.55
N ALA A 11 48.97 -3.06 9.75
CA ALA A 11 48.24 -3.48 10.94
C ALA A 11 47.13 -2.50 11.34
N THR A 12 47.36 -1.19 11.20
CA THR A 12 46.32 -0.17 11.48
C THR A 12 45.18 -0.18 10.45
N LEU A 13 45.46 -0.44 9.17
CA LEU A 13 44.44 -0.50 8.13
C LEU A 13 43.53 -1.73 8.26
N VAL A 14 44.07 -2.88 8.70
CA VAL A 14 43.27 -4.10 8.96
C VAL A 14 42.37 -3.92 10.19
N LEU A 15 42.85 -3.25 11.24
CA LEU A 15 42.02 -2.92 12.41
C LEU A 15 40.88 -1.93 12.09
N LEU A 16 41.14 -0.94 11.24
CA LEU A 16 40.11 0.02 10.77
C LEU A 16 39.05 -0.67 9.90
N HIS A 17 39.45 -1.61 9.03
CA HIS A 17 38.50 -2.37 8.21
C HIS A 17 37.62 -3.33 9.03
N HIS A 18 38.11 -3.84 10.16
CA HIS A 18 37.30 -4.67 11.08
C HIS A 18 36.42 -3.86 12.03
N LEU A 19 36.70 -2.57 12.24
CA LEU A 19 35.85 -1.67 13.03
C LEU A 19 34.62 -1.18 12.25
N ASP A 20 34.68 -1.14 10.91
CA ASP A 20 33.52 -0.83 10.05
C ASP A 20 32.44 -1.94 10.05
N HIS A 21 32.75 -3.14 10.55
CA HIS A 21 31.77 -4.23 10.70
C HIS A 21 31.11 -4.28 12.09
N PHE A 22 31.58 -3.49 13.06
CA PHE A 22 30.88 -3.31 14.33
C PHE A 22 29.94 -2.12 14.23
N SER A 23 28.86 -2.33 13.48
CA SER A 23 27.64 -1.56 13.66
C SER A 23 27.20 -1.72 15.11
N LEU A 24 27.54 -0.76 15.97
CA LEU A 24 26.90 -0.60 17.27
C LEU A 24 25.46 -0.14 16.99
N ALA A 25 24.64 -1.09 16.57
CA ALA A 25 23.20 -0.95 16.54
C ALA A 25 22.80 -0.74 18.00
N ARG A 26 22.73 0.53 18.39
CA ARG A 26 22.05 0.96 19.59
C ARG A 26 20.65 0.39 19.45
N SER A 27 20.37 -0.70 20.16
CA SER A 27 19.04 -1.27 20.27
C SER A 27 18.15 -0.18 20.85
N LEU A 28 17.45 0.51 19.95
CA LEU A 28 16.26 1.26 20.30
C LEU A 28 15.37 0.29 21.09
N PRO A 29 14.69 0.75 22.16
CA PRO A 29 13.71 -0.08 22.82
C PRO A 29 12.76 -0.57 21.74
N ALA A 30 12.71 -1.89 21.54
CA ALA A 30 11.73 -2.50 20.67
C ALA A 30 10.36 -2.16 21.23
N THR A 31 9.71 -1.16 20.67
CA THR A 31 8.29 -0.95 20.79
C THR A 31 7.65 -2.19 20.21
N THR A 32 7.19 -3.09 21.08
CA THR A 32 6.45 -4.27 20.65
C THR A 32 5.16 -3.79 19.99
N ALA A 33 5.15 -3.80 18.67
CA ALA A 33 3.95 -3.54 17.89
C ALA A 33 2.81 -4.43 18.41
N GLY A 34 1.65 -3.84 18.65
CA GLY A 34 0.49 -4.57 19.15
C GLY A 34 0.08 -5.67 18.16
N PRO A 35 -0.52 -6.79 18.63
CA PRO A 35 -0.94 -7.90 17.77
C PRO A 35 -1.78 -7.50 16.55
N GLY A 36 -2.57 -6.42 16.66
CA GLY A 36 -3.40 -5.90 15.57
C GLY A 36 -2.61 -5.27 14.41
N MET A 37 -1.41 -4.72 14.63
CA MET A 37 -0.63 -4.08 13.56
C MET A 37 0.00 -5.11 12.62
N PHE A 38 0.53 -6.20 13.19
CA PHE A 38 1.04 -7.34 12.42
C PHE A 38 -0.03 -7.98 11.52
N GLN A 39 -1.28 -8.00 11.98
CA GLN A 39 -2.40 -8.49 11.19
C GLN A 39 -2.65 -7.61 9.96
N CYS A 40 -2.61 -6.29 10.10
CA CYS A 40 -2.82 -5.35 8.99
C CYS A 40 -1.69 -5.40 7.96
N LEU A 41 -0.44 -5.57 8.40
CA LEU A 41 0.69 -5.82 7.51
C LEU A 41 0.51 -7.13 6.73
N ASN A 42 0.10 -8.21 7.38
CA ASN A 42 -0.14 -9.47 6.66
C ASN A 42 -1.25 -9.32 5.61
N HIS A 43 -2.35 -8.62 5.94
CA HIS A 43 -3.42 -8.34 4.98
C HIS A 43 -2.94 -7.43 3.84
N SER A 44 -2.11 -6.41 4.09
CA SER A 44 -1.57 -5.55 3.02
C SER A 44 -0.65 -6.31 2.08
N GLN A 45 0.21 -7.18 2.61
CA GLN A 45 1.09 -8.03 1.81
C GLN A 45 0.31 -9.05 1.00
N ASN A 46 -0.74 -9.64 1.59
CA ASN A 46 -1.63 -10.54 0.87
C ASN A 46 -2.34 -9.83 -0.28
N LEU A 47 -2.87 -8.63 -0.04
CA LEU A 47 -3.51 -7.80 -1.07
C LEU A 47 -2.52 -7.44 -2.18
N LEU A 48 -1.29 -7.02 -1.85
CA LEU A 48 -0.26 -6.70 -2.85
C LEU A 48 0.05 -7.89 -3.75
N ARG A 49 0.16 -9.08 -3.16
CA ARG A 49 0.36 -10.33 -3.91
C ARG A 49 -0.82 -10.62 -4.81
N ALA A 50 -2.05 -10.55 -4.30
CA ALA A 50 -3.27 -10.85 -5.04
C ALA A 50 -3.48 -9.88 -6.22
N VAL A 51 -3.25 -8.58 -6.02
CA VAL A 51 -3.32 -7.56 -7.08
C VAL A 51 -2.24 -7.78 -8.12
N SER A 52 -1.00 -8.06 -7.70
CA SER A 52 0.10 -8.32 -8.64
C SER A 52 -0.17 -9.55 -9.51
N ASN A 53 -0.68 -10.64 -8.93
CA ASN A 53 -1.06 -11.84 -9.67
C ASN A 53 -2.22 -11.57 -10.63
N THR A 54 -3.22 -10.80 -10.19
CA THR A 54 -4.39 -10.44 -11.02
C THR A 54 -3.98 -9.56 -12.20
N LEU A 55 -3.11 -8.57 -11.95
CA LEU A 55 -2.56 -7.71 -12.99
C LEU A 55 -1.75 -8.51 -14.00
N GLU A 56 -0.89 -9.42 -13.55
CA GLU A 56 -0.10 -10.26 -14.44
C GLU A 56 -1.00 -11.16 -15.31
N LYS A 57 -2.01 -11.79 -14.72
CA LYS A 57 -3.02 -12.55 -15.46
C LYS A 57 -3.75 -11.69 -16.49
N ALA A 58 -4.10 -10.45 -16.13
CA ALA A 58 -4.75 -9.53 -17.04
C ALA A 58 -3.85 -9.18 -18.24
N ARG A 59 -2.57 -8.89 -17.99
CA ARG A 59 -1.59 -8.62 -19.06
C ARG A 59 -1.44 -9.79 -20.04
N GLN A 60 -1.37 -11.02 -19.51
CA GLN A 60 -1.23 -12.23 -20.32
C GLN A 60 -2.50 -12.55 -21.12
N THR A 61 -3.67 -12.34 -20.51
CA THR A 61 -4.96 -12.73 -21.11
C THR A 61 -5.51 -11.68 -22.08
N LEU A 62 -5.13 -10.42 -21.86
CA LEU A 62 -5.54 -9.26 -22.64
C LEU A 62 -4.39 -8.72 -23.50
N GLU A 63 -3.55 -9.59 -24.06
CA GLU A 63 -2.34 -9.21 -24.81
C GLU A 63 -2.60 -8.24 -25.97
N PHE A 64 -3.79 -8.31 -26.60
CA PHE A 64 -4.20 -7.41 -27.70
C PHE A 64 -4.90 -6.13 -27.22
N TYR A 65 -4.95 -5.91 -25.92
CA TYR A 65 -5.47 -4.69 -25.30
C TYR A 65 -4.26 -3.96 -24.71
N SER A 66 -4.25 -2.62 -24.77
CA SER A 66 -3.18 -1.79 -24.19
C SER A 66 -3.15 -1.92 -22.67
N CYS A 67 -2.55 -3.01 -22.18
CA CYS A 67 -2.46 -3.40 -20.78
C CYS A 67 -1.05 -3.23 -20.21
N THR A 68 -0.12 -2.67 -20.99
CA THR A 68 1.26 -2.37 -20.58
C THR A 68 1.31 -1.07 -19.78
N SER A 69 2.33 -0.92 -18.92
CA SER A 69 2.42 0.26 -18.05
C SER A 69 2.71 1.53 -18.85
N GLU A 70 3.32 1.40 -20.02
CA GLU A 70 3.75 2.48 -20.89
C GLU A 70 2.61 3.01 -21.78
N GLU A 71 1.61 2.17 -22.09
CA GLU A 71 0.48 2.52 -22.96
C GLU A 71 -0.77 2.95 -22.18
N ILE A 72 -0.79 2.73 -20.86
CA ILE A 72 -1.95 3.00 -20.01
C ILE A 72 -1.91 4.43 -19.46
N ASP A 73 -3.01 5.16 -19.67
CA ASP A 73 -3.27 6.38 -18.91
C ASP A 73 -3.55 5.99 -17.45
N HIS A 74 -2.73 6.47 -16.52
CA HIS A 74 -2.85 6.14 -15.11
C HIS A 74 -4.02 6.91 -14.48
N GLU A 75 -5.23 6.38 -14.62
CA GLU A 75 -6.43 6.93 -13.99
C GLU A 75 -6.43 6.66 -12.48
N ASP A 76 -6.32 7.73 -11.70
CA ASP A 76 -6.45 7.71 -10.26
C ASP A 76 -7.88 8.05 -9.83
N ILE A 77 -8.71 7.02 -9.64
CA ILE A 77 -10.12 7.18 -9.29
C ILE A 77 -10.34 7.81 -7.90
N THR A 78 -9.28 7.98 -7.10
CA THR A 78 -9.36 8.54 -5.75
C THR A 78 -8.84 9.99 -5.66
N LYS A 79 -8.29 10.53 -6.74
CA LYS A 79 -7.56 11.83 -6.80
C LYS A 79 -8.24 12.99 -6.08
N ASP A 80 -9.56 13.14 -6.24
CA ASP A 80 -10.34 14.25 -5.66
C ASP A 80 -11.20 13.83 -4.46
N ARG A 81 -11.02 12.60 -3.97
CA ARG A 81 -11.88 11.99 -2.93
C ARG A 81 -11.13 11.66 -1.65
N THR A 82 -9.85 11.33 -1.78
CA THR A 82 -8.99 11.02 -0.65
C THR A 82 -7.64 11.69 -0.85
N SER A 83 -7.05 12.13 0.26
CA SER A 83 -5.69 12.64 0.28
C SER A 83 -4.74 11.59 0.87
N THR A 84 -4.88 10.31 0.50
CA THR A 84 -4.12 9.22 1.14
C THR A 84 -2.61 9.42 1.10
N VAL A 85 -2.07 9.97 0.01
CA VAL A 85 -0.63 10.25 -0.11
C VAL A 85 -0.17 11.28 0.92
N GLU A 86 -0.96 12.33 1.13
CA GLU A 86 -0.68 13.41 2.09
C GLU A 86 -0.91 12.92 3.52
N ALA A 87 -2.04 12.26 3.77
CA ALA A 87 -2.43 11.77 5.09
C ALA A 87 -1.49 10.69 5.63
N CYS A 88 -0.87 9.89 4.76
CA CYS A 88 0.02 8.80 5.12
C CYS A 88 1.51 9.14 5.03
N LEU A 89 1.87 10.41 4.86
CA LEU A 89 3.27 10.82 4.86
C LEU A 89 3.90 10.59 6.27
N PRO A 90 4.99 9.79 6.38
CA PRO A 90 5.70 9.63 7.64
C PRO A 90 6.14 10.98 8.24
N LEU A 91 6.08 11.09 9.55
CA LEU A 91 6.32 12.36 10.26
C LEU A 91 7.74 12.89 10.01
N GLU A 92 8.72 12.00 9.87
CA GLU A 92 10.11 12.32 9.55
C GLU A 92 10.23 13.03 8.21
N LEU A 93 9.35 12.69 7.25
CA LEU A 93 9.32 13.30 5.92
C LEU A 93 8.48 14.59 5.89
N ALA A 94 7.61 14.81 6.88
CA ALA A 94 6.76 15.99 7.00
C ALA A 94 7.47 17.20 7.65
N THR A 95 8.67 17.01 8.24
CA THR A 95 9.44 18.07 8.92
C THR A 95 10.03 19.13 7.99
N ASN A 96 10.04 18.89 6.68
CA ASN A 96 10.23 19.96 5.71
C ASN A 96 8.89 20.69 5.58
N GLU A 97 8.77 21.86 6.23
CA GLU A 97 7.58 22.68 6.52
C GLU A 97 6.62 23.03 5.35
N SER A 98 6.75 22.38 4.20
CA SER A 98 5.89 22.56 3.03
C SER A 98 4.55 21.82 3.11
N CYS A 99 4.40 20.77 3.93
CA CYS A 99 3.29 19.84 3.72
C CYS A 99 2.19 19.76 4.80
N LEU A 100 2.41 19.83 6.12
CA LEU A 100 1.29 19.70 7.08
C LEU A 100 1.51 20.36 8.46
N ALA A 101 0.46 21.01 9.00
CA ALA A 101 0.34 21.46 10.39
C ALA A 101 -0.45 20.42 11.21
N SER A 102 0.19 19.78 12.20
CA SER A 102 -0.40 18.68 12.97
C SER A 102 -1.15 19.15 14.23
N ARG A 103 -2.33 18.57 14.50
CA ARG A 103 -3.07 18.70 15.78
C ARG A 103 -3.51 17.31 16.24
N GLU A 104 -3.26 16.99 17.51
CA GLU A 104 -3.40 15.65 18.07
C GLU A 104 -4.79 15.45 18.72
N THR A 105 -5.47 14.33 18.43
CA THR A 105 -6.66 13.86 19.14
C THR A 105 -6.66 12.34 19.22
N SER A 106 -6.94 11.79 20.41
CA SER A 106 -6.96 10.35 20.68
C SER A 106 -8.33 9.72 20.43
N LEU A 107 -8.39 8.66 19.62
CA LEU A 107 -9.54 7.74 19.52
C LEU A 107 -9.04 6.31 19.78
N ILE A 108 -9.72 5.59 20.67
CA ILE A 108 -9.41 4.19 21.01
C ILE A 108 -10.45 3.29 20.33
N THR A 109 -10.02 2.41 19.44
CA THR A 109 -10.86 1.35 18.84
C THR A 109 -10.17 0.00 19.00
N ASN A 110 -10.66 -0.82 19.92
CA ASN A 110 -10.09 -2.14 20.24
C ASN A 110 -10.27 -3.12 19.06
N GLY A 111 -9.24 -3.91 18.76
CA GLY A 111 -9.27 -4.96 17.73
C GLY A 111 -9.09 -4.50 16.28
N SER A 112 -8.64 -3.26 16.08
CA SER A 112 -8.32 -2.67 14.76
C SER A 112 -6.82 -2.39 14.63
N CYS A 113 -6.32 -2.04 13.45
CA CYS A 113 -4.94 -1.53 13.28
C CYS A 113 -4.62 -0.34 14.22
N LEU A 114 -5.63 0.28 14.85
CA LEU A 114 -5.51 1.39 15.80
C LEU A 114 -5.19 0.94 17.24
N ALA A 115 -5.02 -0.36 17.53
CA ALA A 115 -4.78 -0.86 18.90
C ALA A 115 -3.42 -0.44 19.51
N SER A 116 -2.68 0.47 18.89
CA SER A 116 -1.51 1.09 19.50
C SER A 116 -1.92 2.11 20.56
N ARG A 117 -1.27 2.04 21.73
CA ARG A 117 -1.54 2.86 22.94
C ARG A 117 -1.36 4.38 22.71
N ARG A 118 -0.88 4.79 21.52
CA ARG A 118 -0.71 6.17 21.03
C ARG A 118 -0.90 6.21 19.50
N SER A 119 -2.12 6.06 19.00
CA SER A 119 -2.40 6.42 17.60
C SER A 119 -2.45 7.94 17.48
N SER A 120 -1.51 8.54 16.75
CA SER A 120 -1.56 9.98 16.44
C SER A 120 -2.77 10.29 15.53
N PHE A 121 -3.26 11.54 15.55
CA PHE A 121 -4.32 11.98 14.65
C PHE A 121 -3.98 11.74 13.16
N MET A 122 -2.70 11.92 12.79
CA MET A 122 -2.18 11.63 11.45
C MET A 122 -2.33 10.15 11.09
N THR A 123 -2.02 9.24 12.02
CA THR A 123 -2.21 7.80 11.82
C THR A 123 -3.68 7.46 11.58
N THR A 124 -4.60 8.04 12.35
CA THR A 124 -6.05 7.83 12.16
C THR A 124 -6.53 8.37 10.81
N LEU A 125 -6.08 9.56 10.41
CA LEU A 125 -6.43 10.17 9.11
C LEU A 125 -5.90 9.33 7.94
N CYS A 126 -4.66 8.85 8.04
CA CYS A 126 -4.07 7.94 7.06
C CYS A 126 -4.91 6.66 6.91
N LEU A 127 -5.18 5.96 8.02
CA LEU A 127 -5.91 4.69 7.99
C LEU A 127 -7.34 4.87 7.48
N SER A 128 -8.00 5.98 7.82
CA SER A 128 -9.32 6.32 7.26
C SER A 128 -9.26 6.58 5.74
N SER A 129 -8.21 7.26 5.26
CA SER A 129 -8.05 7.52 3.82
C SER A 129 -7.76 6.24 3.05
N ILE A 130 -6.94 5.35 3.62
CA ILE A 130 -6.68 4.00 3.08
C ILE A 130 -7.98 3.19 2.98
N TYR A 131 -8.83 3.20 4.02
CA TYR A 131 -10.11 2.50 3.97
C TYR A 131 -11.01 3.01 2.83
N GLU A 132 -11.06 4.32 2.64
CA GLU A 132 -11.85 4.94 1.58
C GLU A 132 -11.33 4.60 0.18
N ASP A 133 -10.01 4.58 -0.03
CA ASP A 133 -9.39 4.09 -1.26
C ASP A 133 -9.81 2.65 -1.55
N LEU A 134 -9.62 1.76 -0.57
CA LEU A 134 -9.97 0.35 -0.71
C LEU A 134 -11.46 0.17 -1.04
N ARG A 135 -12.34 0.94 -0.38
CA ARG A 135 -13.78 0.91 -0.65
C ARG A 135 -14.10 1.28 -2.08
N MET A 136 -13.54 2.38 -2.59
CA MET A 136 -13.78 2.85 -3.96
C MET A 136 -13.31 1.83 -4.99
N TYR A 137 -12.08 1.32 -4.86
CA TYR A 137 -11.56 0.29 -5.75
C TYR A 137 -12.38 -1.00 -5.67
N HIS A 138 -12.77 -1.44 -4.47
CA HIS A 138 -13.58 -2.64 -4.28
C HIS A 138 -14.90 -2.56 -5.05
N MET A 139 -15.62 -1.44 -4.92
CA MET A 139 -16.90 -1.21 -5.61
C MET A 139 -16.73 -1.20 -7.13
N GLU A 140 -15.68 -0.55 -7.65
CA GLU A 140 -15.39 -0.54 -9.09
C GLU A 140 -15.06 -1.93 -9.62
N PHE A 141 -14.21 -2.69 -8.92
CA PHE A 141 -13.87 -4.06 -9.31
C PHE A 141 -15.07 -5.00 -9.26
N GLN A 142 -15.94 -4.88 -8.26
CA GLN A 142 -17.19 -5.64 -8.19
C GLN A 142 -18.11 -5.33 -9.38
N ALA A 143 -18.29 -4.05 -9.72
CA ALA A 143 -19.11 -3.64 -10.86
C ALA A 143 -18.54 -4.15 -12.20
N MET A 144 -17.21 -4.04 -12.38
CA MET A 144 -16.53 -4.57 -13.57
C MET A 144 -16.67 -6.08 -13.66
N ASN A 145 -16.51 -6.81 -12.55
CA ASN A 145 -16.69 -8.25 -12.52
C ASN A 145 -18.10 -8.67 -12.92
N ALA A 146 -19.12 -8.01 -12.36
CA ALA A 146 -20.52 -8.26 -12.71
C ALA A 146 -20.77 -8.08 -14.21
N LYS A 147 -20.14 -7.07 -14.82
CA LYS A 147 -20.25 -6.84 -16.27
C LYS A 147 -19.48 -7.87 -17.09
N LEU A 148 -18.24 -8.20 -16.70
CA LEU A 148 -17.41 -9.19 -17.40
C LEU A 148 -17.99 -10.61 -17.33
N LEU A 149 -18.75 -10.94 -16.28
CA LEU A 149 -19.53 -12.18 -16.20
C LEU A 149 -20.58 -12.30 -17.31
N MET A 150 -21.03 -11.18 -17.87
CA MET A 150 -21.99 -11.13 -18.96
C MET A 150 -21.32 -11.07 -20.35
N ASP A 151 -19.99 -10.96 -20.44
CA ASP A 151 -19.27 -11.00 -21.71
C ASP A 151 -19.40 -12.40 -22.34
N PRO A 152 -19.99 -12.55 -23.53
CA PRO A 152 -20.09 -13.84 -24.21
C PRO A 152 -18.73 -14.51 -24.43
N LYS A 153 -17.66 -13.74 -24.60
CA LYS A 153 -16.31 -14.25 -24.81
C LYS A 153 -15.67 -14.79 -23.54
N ARG A 154 -16.14 -14.36 -22.35
CA ARG A 154 -15.65 -14.81 -21.03
C ARG A 154 -14.12 -14.82 -20.90
N GLN A 155 -13.48 -13.82 -21.52
CA GLN A 155 -12.02 -13.81 -21.69
C GLN A 155 -11.30 -13.60 -20.35
N ILE A 156 -11.86 -12.76 -19.47
CA ILE A 156 -11.28 -12.45 -18.17
C ILE A 156 -12.37 -12.15 -17.15
N PHE A 157 -12.07 -12.43 -15.88
CA PHE A 157 -12.86 -12.06 -14.72
C PHE A 157 -11.96 -11.41 -13.67
N VAL A 158 -12.56 -10.61 -12.79
CA VAL A 158 -11.83 -10.10 -11.63
C VAL A 158 -11.60 -11.26 -10.66
N ASP A 159 -10.35 -11.44 -10.23
CA ASP A 159 -9.97 -12.51 -9.33
C ASP A 159 -10.67 -12.35 -7.96
N GLN A 160 -11.36 -13.42 -7.52
CA GLN A 160 -12.10 -13.40 -6.27
C GLN A 160 -11.19 -13.33 -5.04
N ASN A 161 -9.97 -13.87 -5.12
CA ASN A 161 -9.00 -13.75 -4.02
C ASN A 161 -8.53 -12.30 -3.88
N MET A 162 -8.42 -11.56 -4.99
CA MET A 162 -8.13 -10.13 -4.93
C MET A 162 -9.27 -9.37 -4.25
N LEU A 163 -10.52 -9.61 -4.66
CA LEU A 163 -11.69 -8.97 -4.03
C LEU A 163 -11.79 -9.30 -2.52
N ALA A 164 -11.57 -10.56 -2.15
CA ALA A 164 -11.56 -10.99 -0.76
C ALA A 164 -10.43 -10.31 0.03
N ALA A 165 -9.21 -10.24 -0.51
CA ALA A 165 -8.09 -9.58 0.15
C ALA A 165 -8.36 -8.07 0.39
N VAL A 166 -9.07 -7.40 -0.52
CA VAL A 166 -9.51 -6.01 -0.29
C VAL A 166 -10.48 -5.94 0.89
N ALA A 167 -11.49 -6.80 0.90
CA ALA A 167 -12.49 -6.83 1.97
C ALA A 167 -11.89 -7.18 3.34
N GLU A 168 -10.96 -8.13 3.39
CA GLU A 168 -10.23 -8.50 4.61
C GLU A 168 -9.42 -7.33 5.17
N LEU A 169 -8.67 -6.61 4.32
CA LEU A 169 -7.90 -5.45 4.76
C LEU A 169 -8.83 -4.32 5.24
N MET A 170 -9.93 -4.06 4.52
CA MET A 170 -10.96 -3.11 4.96
C MET A 170 -11.54 -3.49 6.33
N GLN A 171 -11.81 -4.77 6.55
CA GLN A 171 -12.33 -5.27 7.82
C GLN A 171 -11.30 -5.10 8.96
N ALA A 172 -10.03 -5.40 8.70
CA ALA A 172 -8.95 -5.25 9.67
C ALA A 172 -8.71 -3.78 10.08
N LEU A 173 -8.92 -2.84 9.15
CA LEU A 173 -8.84 -1.40 9.43
C LEU A 173 -9.95 -0.92 10.38
N ASN A 174 -11.09 -1.64 10.41
CA ASN A 174 -12.23 -1.46 11.32
C ASN A 174 -12.64 0.02 11.56
N SER A 175 -12.56 0.85 10.52
CA SER A 175 -12.95 2.25 10.56
C SER A 175 -14.46 2.38 10.31
N HIS A 176 -15.19 2.97 11.26
CA HIS A 176 -16.58 3.39 11.07
C HIS A 176 -16.64 4.61 10.15
N SER A 177 -16.43 4.42 8.85
CA SER A 177 -16.63 5.49 7.88
C SER A 177 -18.11 5.60 7.52
N LYS A 178 -18.59 6.84 7.31
CA LYS A 178 -19.95 7.06 6.79
C LYS A 178 -20.03 6.42 5.41
N ILE A 179 -21.00 5.52 5.23
CA ILE A 179 -21.34 4.96 3.91
C ILE A 179 -21.90 6.10 3.07
N VAL A 180 -21.07 6.68 2.20
CA VAL A 180 -21.54 7.55 1.15
C VAL A 180 -21.85 6.65 -0.03
N SER A 181 -23.12 6.60 -0.44
CA SER A 181 -23.55 5.83 -1.61
C SER A 181 -22.86 6.41 -2.84
N GLN A 182 -21.83 5.72 -3.32
CA GLN A 182 -21.07 6.12 -4.49
C GLN A 182 -21.43 5.20 -5.65
N LYS A 183 -21.84 5.81 -6.77
CA LYS A 183 -22.14 5.07 -7.99
C LYS A 183 -20.82 4.70 -8.68
N PRO A 184 -20.61 3.43 -9.07
CA PRO A 184 -19.48 3.07 -9.91
C PRO A 184 -19.44 3.92 -11.18
N SER A 185 -18.23 4.35 -11.56
CA SER A 185 -17.91 5.09 -12.78
C SER A 185 -18.01 4.23 -14.05
N LEU A 186 -18.42 2.97 -13.91
CA LEU A 186 -18.45 1.99 -14.99
C LEU A 186 -19.40 2.32 -16.14
N GLY A 187 -20.43 3.16 -15.95
CA GLY A 187 -21.30 3.67 -17.02
C GLY A 187 -21.80 2.64 -18.06
N GLU A 188 -22.25 3.13 -19.22
CA GLU A 188 -22.56 2.29 -20.40
C GLU A 188 -21.30 1.90 -21.19
N LEU A 189 -20.22 1.47 -20.51
CA LEU A 189 -19.06 0.94 -21.24
C LEU A 189 -19.47 -0.34 -21.99
N ASP A 190 -18.90 -0.63 -23.14
CA ASP A 190 -19.02 -1.96 -23.75
C ASP A 190 -18.01 -2.94 -23.11
N PHE A 191 -18.05 -4.23 -23.49
CA PHE A 191 -17.12 -5.23 -22.95
C PHE A 191 -15.66 -4.95 -23.30
N TYR A 192 -15.37 -4.38 -24.46
CA TYR A 192 -14.00 -4.04 -24.86
C TYR A 192 -13.45 -2.92 -23.96
N LYS A 193 -14.19 -1.82 -23.82
CA LYS A 193 -13.83 -0.70 -22.93
C LYS A 193 -13.73 -1.13 -21.47
N THR A 194 -14.55 -2.07 -21.04
CA THR A 194 -14.48 -2.63 -19.68
C THR A 194 -13.16 -3.36 -19.44
N LYS A 195 -12.64 -4.10 -20.42
CA LYS A 195 -11.34 -4.80 -20.32
C LYS A 195 -10.17 -3.82 -20.30
N VAL A 196 -10.22 -2.78 -21.15
CA VAL A 196 -9.22 -1.71 -21.13
C VAL A 196 -9.23 -1.00 -19.77
N LYS A 197 -10.40 -0.61 -19.28
CA LYS A 197 -10.54 0.03 -17.96
C LYS A 197 -10.09 -0.88 -16.82
N LEU A 198 -10.33 -2.19 -16.91
CA LEU A 198 -9.82 -3.15 -15.91
C LEU A 198 -8.29 -3.10 -15.83
N CYS A 199 -7.58 -3.08 -16.97
CA CYS A 199 -6.12 -2.97 -16.97
C CYS A 199 -5.66 -1.65 -16.34
N ILE A 200 -6.26 -0.52 -16.74
CA ILE A 200 -5.96 0.81 -16.18
C ILE A 200 -6.07 0.79 -14.65
N LEU A 201 -7.20 0.29 -14.14
CA LEU A 201 -7.47 0.26 -12.71
C LEU A 201 -6.60 -0.74 -11.96
N LEU A 202 -6.24 -1.89 -12.52
CA LEU A 202 -5.32 -2.83 -11.89
C LEU A 202 -3.92 -2.23 -11.71
N HIS A 203 -3.42 -1.46 -12.70
CA HIS A 203 -2.15 -0.76 -12.58
C HIS A 203 -2.19 0.33 -11.52
N ALA A 204 -3.19 1.22 -11.59
CA ALA A 204 -3.37 2.29 -10.59
C ALA A 204 -3.53 1.70 -9.18
N PHE A 205 -4.34 0.66 -9.04
CA PHE A 205 -4.58 0.01 -7.76
C PHE A 205 -3.33 -0.66 -7.21
N ARG A 206 -2.51 -1.30 -8.05
CA ARG A 206 -1.22 -1.85 -7.61
C ARG A 206 -0.33 -0.77 -6.99
N ILE A 207 -0.23 0.40 -7.61
CA ILE A 207 0.56 1.54 -7.08
C ILE A 207 0.00 1.98 -5.72
N ARG A 208 -1.32 2.09 -5.60
CA ARG A 208 -2.00 2.41 -4.34
C ARG A 208 -1.71 1.38 -3.25
N VAL A 209 -1.80 0.09 -3.58
CA VAL A 209 -1.51 -1.00 -2.63
C VAL A 209 -0.04 -1.05 -2.22
N VAL A 210 0.91 -0.74 -3.10
CA VAL A 210 2.32 -0.57 -2.72
C VAL A 210 2.47 0.55 -1.68
N THR A 211 1.74 1.65 -1.83
CA THR A 211 1.75 2.76 -0.87
C THR A 211 1.17 2.32 0.48
N ILE A 212 0.05 1.59 0.47
CA ILE A 212 -0.57 1.02 1.68
C ILE A 212 0.40 0.06 2.38
N ASP A 213 1.03 -0.86 1.65
CA ASP A 213 1.95 -1.86 2.20
C ASP A 213 3.19 -1.23 2.86
N ARG A 214 3.76 -0.19 2.22
CA ARG A 214 4.84 0.61 2.81
C ARG A 214 4.41 1.25 4.12
N MET A 215 3.20 1.81 4.17
CA MET A 215 2.69 2.43 5.38
C MET A 215 2.40 1.40 6.49
N MET A 216 1.82 0.25 6.17
CA MET A 216 1.62 -0.82 7.15
C MET A 216 2.94 -1.37 7.67
N SER A 217 3.96 -1.46 6.81
CA SER A 217 5.31 -1.86 7.20
C SER A 217 5.96 -0.84 8.15
N TYR A 218 5.81 0.46 7.83
CA TYR A 218 6.28 1.55 8.69
C TYR A 218 5.60 1.51 10.07
N LEU A 219 4.27 1.40 10.11
CA LEU A 219 3.51 1.31 11.35
C LEU A 219 3.81 0.05 12.18
N SER A 220 4.18 -1.05 11.54
CA SER A 220 4.53 -2.32 12.22
C SER A 220 5.95 -2.35 12.78
N SER A 221 6.83 -1.45 12.32
CA SER A 221 8.23 -1.36 12.75
C SER A 221 8.49 -0.20 13.71
N SER A 222 7.47 0.62 14.00
CA SER A 222 7.52 1.79 14.88
C SER A 222 7.08 1.49 16.32
#